data_AF-A0AA94TLE8-F1
#
_entry.id   AF-A0AA94TLE8-F1
#
_cell.length_a   1.000
_cell.length_b   1.000
_cell.length_c   1.000
_cell.angle_alpha   90.00
_cell.angle_beta   90.00
_cell.angle_gamma   90.00
#
_symmetry.space_group_name_H-M   'P 1'
#
loop_
_entity.id
_entity.type
_entity.pdbx_description
1 polymer ?
#
loop_
_entity_poly.entity_id
_entity_poly.type
_entity_poly.pdbx_seq_one_letter_code
_entity_poly.pdbx_strand_id
1 'polypeptide(L)'
;MRKALFLALTAVLLILASAPGARAQGETLYSEYTYVMGERDSMLDGKKISFVEAKRLLTEKAGTYLESTTQVSEGVLTQDEIQTYAMASLRVEIVEQCVKPRGEQMTAYTKVKGDVDASNMPRDVAAIKKNQELKEDLDRQKVELENTHSQVEELNEKIRKLEERKAPDQEIRRTVARREAALDGNITQGMAMFCSLACSTARLRDTQFVQTMFQNAGMAPMLSMLMGPEECSALCIEVQRSLVGSLLAQ
;
A
#
# COMPACT_ATOMS: atom_id res chain seq x y z
N MET A 1 34.16 69.99 -25.95
CA MET A 1 32.85 69.31 -25.86
C MET A 1 32.94 67.87 -25.36
N ARG A 2 33.76 66.98 -25.95
CA ARG A 2 33.92 65.57 -25.48
C ARG A 2 34.32 65.40 -24.00
N LYS A 3 35.25 66.22 -23.48
CA LYS A 3 35.71 66.13 -22.07
C LYS A 3 34.62 66.51 -21.05
N ALA A 4 33.76 67.48 -21.39
CA ALA A 4 32.64 67.88 -20.54
C ALA A 4 31.53 66.80 -20.51
N LEU A 5 31.33 66.10 -21.63
CA LEU A 5 30.42 64.96 -21.72
C LEU A 5 30.90 63.77 -20.85
N PHE A 6 32.21 63.47 -20.88
CA PHE A 6 32.79 62.42 -20.03
C PHE A 6 32.69 62.76 -18.53
N LEU A 7 32.95 64.02 -18.16
CA LEU A 7 32.83 64.48 -16.77
C LEU A 7 31.38 64.41 -16.25
N ALA A 8 30.41 64.79 -17.08
CA ALA A 8 28.99 64.66 -16.74
C ALA A 8 28.56 63.20 -16.60
N LEU A 9 29.04 62.31 -17.47
CA LEU A 9 28.74 60.87 -17.40
C LEU A 9 29.31 60.23 -16.13
N THR A 10 30.54 60.59 -15.74
CA THR A 10 31.17 60.09 -14.51
C THR A 10 30.48 60.63 -13.26
N ALA A 11 29.99 61.88 -13.29
CA ALA A 11 29.26 62.46 -12.17
C ALA A 11 27.89 61.79 -11.97
N VAL A 12 27.18 61.48 -13.06
CA VAL A 12 25.91 60.74 -13.02
C VAL A 12 26.12 59.31 -12.51
N LEU A 13 27.20 58.65 -12.94
CA LEU A 13 27.55 57.30 -12.46
C LEU A 13 27.89 57.29 -10.96
N LEU A 14 28.56 58.33 -10.45
CA LEU A 14 28.85 58.47 -9.02
C LEU A 14 27.58 58.69 -8.18
N ILE A 15 26.61 59.44 -8.72
CA ILE A 15 25.32 59.69 -8.05
C ILE A 15 24.49 58.40 -8.00
N LEU A 16 24.45 57.61 -9.08
CA LEU A 16 23.78 56.30 -9.12
C LEU A 16 24.44 55.27 -8.20
N ALA A 17 25.76 55.32 -8.01
CA ALA A 17 26.48 54.41 -7.12
C ALA A 17 26.29 54.73 -5.62
N SER A 18 25.84 55.94 -5.29
CA SER A 18 25.55 56.36 -3.92
C SER A 18 24.15 55.99 -3.42
N ALA A 19 23.34 55.31 -4.22
CA ALA A 19 22.05 54.81 -3.77
C ALA A 19 22.28 53.89 -2.56
N PRO A 20 21.71 54.20 -1.37
CA PRO A 20 21.82 53.32 -0.23
C PRO A 20 21.20 51.99 -0.64
N GLY A 21 22.03 50.94 -0.68
CA GLY A 21 21.55 49.60 -0.96
C GLY A 21 20.42 49.30 0.02
N ALA A 22 19.24 49.01 -0.51
CA ALA A 22 18.11 48.51 0.26
C ALA A 22 18.57 47.22 0.94
N ARG A 23 19.11 47.36 2.15
CA ARG A 23 19.36 46.24 3.02
C ARG A 23 17.99 45.74 3.41
N ALA A 24 17.64 44.58 2.87
CA ALA A 24 16.76 43.61 3.50
C ALA A 24 17.21 43.43 4.95
N GLN A 25 16.71 44.29 5.85
CA GLN A 25 17.14 44.34 7.23
C GLN A 25 16.15 43.51 8.02
N GLY A 26 16.52 42.24 8.25
CA GLY A 26 15.79 41.41 9.19
C GLY A 26 15.75 42.12 10.55
N GLU A 27 14.55 42.25 11.11
CA GLU A 27 14.33 42.96 12.36
C GLU A 27 14.25 41.98 13.53
N THR A 28 14.92 42.33 14.62
CA THR A 28 14.92 41.53 15.84
C THR A 28 13.82 42.04 16.77
N LEU A 29 12.79 41.24 16.97
CA LEU A 29 11.64 41.55 17.82
C LEU A 29 11.83 40.96 19.22
N TYR A 30 11.30 41.66 20.22
CA TYR A 30 11.32 41.22 21.62
C TYR A 30 9.91 41.20 22.20
N SER A 31 9.62 40.17 22.99
CA SER A 31 8.44 40.10 23.84
C SER A 31 8.80 39.54 25.21
N GLU A 32 8.00 39.92 26.19
CA GLU A 32 8.14 39.46 27.56
C GLU A 32 6.77 39.21 28.16
N TYR A 33 6.71 38.25 29.08
CA TYR A 33 5.49 37.92 29.80
C TYR A 33 5.82 37.51 31.24
N THR A 34 4.99 37.97 32.16
CA THR A 34 5.06 37.61 33.58
C THR A 34 3.79 36.87 33.96
N TYR A 35 3.94 35.60 34.35
CA TYR A 35 2.86 34.79 34.90
C TYR A 35 2.87 34.83 36.42
N VAL A 36 1.71 35.08 37.02
CA VAL A 36 1.52 34.97 38.47
C VAL A 36 1.11 33.53 38.77
N MET A 37 1.93 32.83 39.56
CA MET A 37 1.72 31.43 39.88
C MET A 37 0.63 31.28 40.94
N GLY A 38 -0.31 30.38 40.71
CA GLY A 38 -1.29 29.95 41.69
C GLY A 38 -0.68 29.00 42.74
N GLU A 39 -1.41 28.78 43.83
CA GLU A 39 -0.96 27.94 44.96
C GLU A 39 -0.62 26.48 44.57
N ARG A 40 -1.22 25.98 43.48
CA ARG A 40 -1.04 24.62 42.98
C ARG A 40 -0.03 24.51 41.85
N ASP A 41 0.51 25.63 41.38
CA ASP A 41 1.39 25.64 40.23
C ASP A 41 2.83 25.34 40.63
N SER A 42 3.48 24.43 39.89
CA SER A 42 4.91 24.19 40.08
C SER A 42 5.73 25.29 39.40
N MET A 43 7.00 25.45 39.82
CA MET A 43 7.93 26.38 39.16
C MET A 43 8.12 26.04 37.67
N LEU A 44 7.97 24.77 37.29
CA LEU A 44 8.04 24.35 35.89
C LEU A 44 6.81 24.79 35.12
N ASP A 45 5.61 24.69 35.72
CA ASP A 45 4.37 25.13 35.09
C ASP A 45 4.40 26.64 34.87
N GLY A 46 4.83 27.42 35.86
CA GLY A 46 4.98 28.87 35.70
C GLY A 46 5.94 29.27 34.58
N LYS A 47 7.09 28.59 34.46
CA LYS A 47 8.04 28.80 33.36
C LYS A 47 7.44 28.41 32.01
N LYS A 48 6.72 27.29 31.94
CA LYS A 48 6.09 26.81 30.71
C LYS A 48 4.99 27.77 30.24
N ILE A 49 4.11 28.20 31.14
CA ILE A 49 3.02 29.13 30.85
C ILE A 49 3.60 30.48 30.40
N SER A 50 4.55 31.04 31.16
CA SER A 50 5.16 32.32 30.79
C SER A 50 5.90 32.26 29.44
N PHE A 51 6.55 31.14 29.12
CA PHE A 51 7.19 30.94 27.82
C PHE A 51 6.18 30.84 26.68
N VAL A 52 5.09 30.09 26.85
CA VAL A 52 4.05 29.93 25.83
C VAL A 52 3.39 31.28 25.52
N GLU A 53 3.06 32.06 26.55
CA GLU A 53 2.46 33.39 26.37
C GLU A 53 3.45 34.38 25.77
N ALA A 54 4.71 34.38 26.21
CA ALA A 54 5.74 35.23 25.60
C ALA A 54 5.93 34.90 24.11
N LYS A 55 5.95 33.61 23.76
CA LYS A 55 6.04 33.14 22.36
C LYS A 55 4.82 33.56 21.54
N ARG A 56 3.62 33.46 22.11
CA ARG A 56 2.38 33.92 21.46
C ARG A 56 2.46 35.40 21.12
N LEU A 57 2.80 36.25 22.10
CA LEU A 57 2.95 37.69 21.91
C LEU A 57 4.03 38.04 20.88
N LEU A 58 5.15 37.29 20.86
CA LEU A 58 6.19 37.49 19.85
C LEU A 58 5.67 37.20 18.44
N THR A 59 4.87 36.15 18.29
CA THR A 59 4.31 35.71 17.00
C THR A 59 3.27 36.71 16.50
N GLU A 60 2.44 37.23 17.40
CA GLU A 60 1.47 38.30 17.08
C GLU A 60 2.20 39.57 16.62
N LYS A 61 3.24 40.00 17.35
CA LYS A 61 4.07 41.14 16.93
C LYS A 61 4.77 40.91 15.59
N ALA A 62 5.26 39.70 15.34
CA ALA A 62 5.89 39.33 14.08
C ALA A 62 4.91 39.38 12.91
N GLY A 63 3.67 38.89 13.11
CA GLY A 63 2.59 39.00 12.13
C GLY A 63 2.28 40.45 11.78
N THR A 64 2.03 41.29 12.80
CA THR A 64 1.75 42.73 12.59
C THR A 64 2.93 43.46 11.93
N TYR A 65 4.17 43.11 12.29
CA TYR A 65 5.35 43.67 11.65
C TYR A 65 5.42 43.34 10.16
N LEU A 66 5.20 42.07 9.81
CA LEU A 66 5.18 41.62 8.42
C LEU A 66 4.03 42.27 7.66
N GLU A 67 2.82 42.33 8.22
CA GLU A 67 1.67 43.05 7.64
C GLU A 67 1.98 44.52 7.35
N SER A 68 2.70 45.20 8.24
CA SER A 68 3.06 46.61 8.07
C SER A 68 4.16 46.83 7.03
N THR A 69 5.06 45.86 6.88
CA THR A 69 6.25 45.96 6.00
C THR A 69 5.94 45.47 4.60
N THR A 70 5.16 44.39 4.48
CA THR A 70 4.69 43.88 3.19
C THR A 70 3.39 44.58 2.85
N GLN A 71 3.41 45.43 1.81
CA GLN A 71 2.18 46.00 1.29
C GLN A 71 1.29 44.84 0.83
N VAL A 72 0.13 44.68 1.46
CA VAL A 72 -0.93 43.75 1.02
C VAL A 72 -1.49 44.30 -0.30
N SER A 73 -0.70 44.21 -1.37
CA SER A 73 -1.17 44.54 -2.71
C SER A 73 -2.13 43.44 -3.13
N GLU A 74 -3.36 43.84 -3.40
CA GLU A 74 -4.56 43.04 -3.71
C GLU A 74 -4.29 41.89 -4.71
N GLY A 75 -3.71 40.78 -4.23
CA GLY A 75 -3.49 39.57 -5.02
C GLY A 75 -2.16 38.84 -4.80
N VAL A 76 -1.19 39.41 -4.07
CA VAL A 76 0.11 38.73 -3.86
C VAL A 76 0.11 37.85 -2.60
N LEU A 77 -0.40 38.36 -1.47
CA LEU A 77 -0.43 37.64 -0.18
C LEU A 77 -1.71 37.99 0.59
N THR A 78 -2.38 36.99 1.17
CA THR A 78 -3.54 37.19 2.08
C THR A 78 -3.09 37.32 3.54
N GLN A 79 -3.89 37.92 4.42
CA GLN A 79 -3.53 38.09 5.83
C GLN A 79 -3.22 36.75 6.52
N ASP A 80 -4.00 35.71 6.23
CA ASP A 80 -3.81 34.37 6.77
C ASP A 80 -2.46 33.76 6.31
N GLU A 81 -2.03 34.06 5.09
CA GLU A 81 -0.71 33.64 4.56
C GLU A 81 0.44 34.35 5.27
N ILE A 82 0.27 35.65 5.58
CA ILE A 82 1.25 36.41 6.36
C ILE A 82 1.39 35.82 7.76
N GLN A 83 0.28 35.54 8.43
CA GLN A 83 0.28 34.97 9.77
C GLN A 83 0.90 33.56 9.78
N THR A 84 0.55 32.73 8.80
CA THR A 84 1.10 31.38 8.66
C THR A 84 2.61 31.41 8.40
N TYR A 85 3.07 32.32 7.55
CA TYR A 85 4.50 32.53 7.32
C TYR A 85 5.23 33.01 8.58
N ALA A 86 4.67 33.98 9.29
CA ALA A 86 5.24 34.48 10.55
C ALA A 86 5.45 33.34 11.55
N MET A 87 4.46 32.46 11.70
CA MET A 87 4.56 31.29 12.57
C MET A 87 5.63 30.29 12.13
N ALA A 88 5.81 30.11 10.81
CA ALA A 88 6.76 29.16 10.26
C ALA A 88 8.22 29.67 10.24
N SER A 89 8.42 30.96 9.99
CA SER A 89 9.75 31.56 9.81
C SER A 89 10.37 32.07 11.12
N LEU A 90 9.57 32.28 12.16
CA LEU A 90 10.04 32.86 13.42
C LEU A 90 10.92 31.87 14.20
N ARG A 91 12.22 32.19 14.31
CA ARG A 91 13.13 31.51 15.23
C ARG A 91 13.08 32.20 16.59
N VAL A 92 12.58 31.49 17.60
CA VAL A 92 12.43 32.04 18.97
C VAL A 92 13.58 31.60 19.86
N GLU A 93 14.23 32.56 20.49
CA GLU A 93 15.31 32.36 21.46
C GLU A 93 14.91 32.91 22.82
N ILE A 94 15.22 32.18 23.89
CA ILE A 94 14.97 32.63 25.27
C ILE A 94 16.15 33.51 25.70
N VAL A 95 15.88 34.79 25.95
CA VAL A 95 16.89 35.75 26.41
C VAL A 95 17.02 35.70 27.93
N GLU A 96 15.88 35.64 28.62
CA GLU A 96 15.84 35.58 30.07
C GLU A 96 14.65 34.72 30.50
N GLN A 97 14.86 33.86 31.48
CA GLN A 97 13.77 33.14 32.14
C GLN A 97 14.11 32.97 33.62
N CYS A 98 13.27 33.53 34.49
CA CYS A 98 13.47 33.48 35.93
C CYS A 98 12.15 33.39 36.69
N VAL A 99 12.21 32.81 37.89
CA VAL A 99 11.08 32.79 38.82
C VAL A 99 11.47 33.67 39.99
N LYS A 100 10.68 34.70 40.28
CA LYS A 100 10.93 35.69 41.32
C LYS A 100 9.73 35.77 42.25
N PRO A 101 9.93 35.87 43.57
CA PRO A 101 8.84 36.18 44.49
C PRO A 101 8.35 37.62 44.26
N ARG A 102 7.04 37.82 44.25
CA ARG A 102 6.38 39.13 44.17
C ARG A 102 5.37 39.23 45.31
N GLY A 103 5.82 39.75 46.45
CA GLY A 103 5.02 39.74 47.68
C GLY A 103 4.85 38.32 48.21
N GLU A 104 3.59 37.90 48.43
CA GLU A 104 3.24 36.56 48.92
C GLU A 104 3.16 35.50 47.81
N GLN A 105 3.19 35.90 46.53
CA GLN A 105 3.02 35.01 45.39
C GLN A 105 4.31 34.86 44.58
N MET A 106 4.50 33.69 43.95
CA MET A 106 5.62 33.46 43.04
C MET A 106 5.24 33.93 41.62
N THR A 107 6.19 34.52 40.90
CA THR A 107 5.98 34.98 39.53
C THR A 107 7.04 34.40 38.61
N ALA A 108 6.63 33.91 37.45
CA ALA A 108 7.52 33.42 36.41
C ALA A 108 7.60 34.46 35.28
N TYR A 109 8.81 34.97 35.04
CA TYR A 109 9.13 35.91 33.97
C TYR A 109 9.87 35.20 32.85
N THR A 110 9.44 35.43 31.62
CA THR A 110 10.15 34.97 30.41
C THR A 110 10.24 36.10 29.40
N LYS A 111 11.44 36.34 28.88
CA LYS A 111 11.73 37.25 27.77
C LYS A 111 12.27 36.45 26.59
N VAL A 112 11.68 36.65 25.43
CA VAL A 112 12.06 35.99 24.19
C VAL A 112 12.45 37.00 23.11
N LYS A 113 13.37 36.57 22.25
CA LYS A 113 13.81 37.26 21.05
C LYS A 113 13.37 36.44 19.83
N GLY A 114 12.95 37.12 18.78
CA GLY A 114 12.71 36.50 17.48
C GLY A 114 13.27 37.34 16.35
N ASP A 115 13.88 36.68 15.38
CA ASP A 115 14.40 37.33 14.18
C ASP A 115 13.44 37.06 13.01
N VAL A 116 13.03 38.12 12.30
CA VAL A 116 12.06 38.05 11.19
C VAL A 116 12.65 38.74 9.96
N ASP A 117 12.60 38.06 8.81
CA ASP A 117 13.01 38.61 7.52
C ASP A 117 11.80 38.72 6.59
N ALA A 118 11.43 39.96 6.25
CA ALA A 118 10.31 40.25 5.35
C ALA A 118 10.65 40.04 3.86
N SER A 119 11.94 39.91 3.53
CA SER A 119 12.43 40.05 2.15
C SER A 119 12.23 38.79 1.31
N ASN A 120 12.28 37.62 1.95
CA ASN A 120 12.15 36.32 1.30
C ASN A 120 10.70 35.78 1.32
N MET A 121 9.83 36.44 2.06
CA MET A 121 8.46 36.01 2.33
C MET A 121 7.64 35.60 1.09
N PRO A 122 7.61 36.36 -0.04
CA PRO A 122 6.82 35.95 -1.21
C PRO A 122 7.27 34.62 -1.81
N ARG A 123 8.59 34.33 -1.78
CA ARG A 123 9.14 33.07 -2.28
C ARG A 123 8.79 31.91 -1.36
N ASP A 124 8.90 32.15 -0.06
CA ASP A 124 8.67 31.12 0.95
C ASP A 124 7.18 30.75 1.04
N VAL A 125 6.26 31.73 0.95
CA VAL A 125 4.81 31.46 0.91
C VAL A 125 4.45 30.60 -0.30
N ALA A 126 5.01 30.90 -1.49
CA ALA A 126 4.79 30.08 -2.68
C ALA A 126 5.30 28.63 -2.51
N ALA A 127 6.44 28.46 -1.82
CA ALA A 127 6.97 27.13 -1.50
C ALA A 127 6.11 26.38 -0.48
N ILE A 128 5.56 27.07 0.53
CA ILE A 128 4.66 26.48 1.52
C ILE A 128 3.37 25.99 0.84
N LYS A 129 2.76 26.79 -0.05
CA LYS A 129 1.57 26.40 -0.81
C LYS A 129 1.78 25.11 -1.61
N LYS A 130 2.87 25.04 -2.38
CA LYS A 130 3.18 23.84 -3.18
C LYS A 130 3.36 22.59 -2.31
N ASN A 131 3.97 22.72 -1.15
CA ASN A 131 4.13 21.59 -0.22
C ASN A 131 2.80 21.19 0.43
N GLN A 132 1.91 22.14 0.67
CA GLN A 132 0.59 21.88 1.23
C GLN A 132 -0.32 21.17 0.23
N GLU A 133 -0.36 21.64 -1.02
CA GLU A 133 -1.04 20.96 -2.14
C GLU A 133 -0.53 19.52 -2.30
N LEU A 134 0.80 19.33 -2.25
CA LEU A 134 1.39 17.98 -2.33
C LEU A 134 0.98 17.08 -1.17
N LYS A 135 0.85 17.62 0.05
CA LYS A 135 0.37 16.84 1.22
C LYS A 135 -1.09 16.44 1.04
N GLU A 136 -1.93 17.34 0.57
CA GLU A 136 -3.35 17.06 0.32
C GLU A 136 -3.51 15.98 -0.77
N ASP A 137 -2.71 16.02 -1.83
CA ASP A 137 -2.68 14.98 -2.86
C ASP A 137 -2.22 13.63 -2.32
N LEU A 138 -1.19 13.61 -1.47
CA LEU A 138 -0.72 12.39 -0.83
C LEU A 138 -1.77 11.80 0.11
N ASP A 139 -2.50 12.61 0.86
CA ASP A 139 -3.56 12.12 1.74
C ASP A 139 -4.78 11.62 0.95
N ARG A 140 -5.12 12.27 -0.17
CA ARG A 140 -6.12 11.74 -1.14
C ARG A 140 -5.71 10.37 -1.67
N GLN A 141 -4.46 10.22 -2.13
CA GLN A 141 -3.96 8.95 -2.64
C GLN A 141 -3.96 7.83 -1.59
N LYS A 142 -3.66 8.14 -0.32
CA LYS A 142 -3.76 7.15 0.76
C LYS A 142 -5.18 6.67 0.97
N VAL A 143 -6.15 7.58 0.98
CA VAL A 143 -7.58 7.22 1.10
C VAL A 143 -8.03 6.36 -0.08
N GLU A 144 -7.58 6.67 -1.29
CA GLU A 144 -7.85 5.85 -2.48
C GLU A 144 -7.19 4.46 -2.40
N LEU A 145 -5.96 4.38 -1.89
CA LEU A 145 -5.27 3.10 -1.65
C LEU A 145 -5.99 2.25 -0.61
N GLU A 146 -6.44 2.84 0.50
CA GLU A 146 -7.21 2.14 1.55
C GLU A 146 -8.55 1.63 1.02
N ASN A 147 -9.25 2.43 0.22
CA ASN A 147 -10.49 2.02 -0.43
C ASN A 147 -10.28 0.90 -1.45
N THR A 148 -9.22 0.99 -2.26
CA THR A 148 -8.86 -0.04 -3.24
C THR A 148 -8.44 -1.33 -2.57
N HIS A 149 -7.65 -1.25 -1.49
CA HIS A 149 -7.26 -2.41 -0.69
C HIS A 149 -8.49 -3.10 -0.07
N SER A 150 -9.46 -2.32 0.40
CA SER A 150 -10.72 -2.87 0.94
C SER A 150 -11.53 -3.60 -0.13
N GLN A 151 -11.54 -3.11 -1.37
CA GLN A 151 -12.21 -3.79 -2.49
C GLN A 151 -11.50 -5.10 -2.87
N VAL A 152 -10.16 -5.13 -2.85
CA VAL A 152 -9.38 -6.35 -3.12
C VAL A 152 -9.65 -7.42 -2.05
N GLU A 153 -9.69 -7.03 -0.78
CA GLU A 153 -10.05 -7.92 0.33
C GLU A 153 -11.47 -8.48 0.15
N GLU A 154 -12.44 -7.63 -0.20
CA GLU A 154 -13.83 -8.06 -0.43
C GLU A 154 -13.97 -9.00 -1.64
N LEU A 155 -13.27 -8.70 -2.74
CA LEU A 155 -13.25 -9.53 -3.94
C LEU A 155 -12.58 -10.88 -3.68
N ASN A 156 -11.45 -10.91 -2.96
CA ASN A 156 -10.77 -12.13 -2.56
C ASN A 156 -11.65 -12.99 -1.64
N GLU A 157 -12.38 -12.36 -0.72
CA GLU A 157 -13.32 -13.07 0.16
C GLU A 157 -14.51 -13.65 -0.62
N LYS A 158 -15.01 -12.96 -1.64
CA LYS A 158 -16.04 -13.49 -2.56
C LYS A 158 -15.50 -14.67 -3.37
N ILE A 159 -14.26 -14.58 -3.87
CA ILE A 159 -13.61 -15.68 -4.60
C ILE A 159 -13.48 -16.90 -3.69
N ARG A 160 -13.00 -16.73 -2.45
CA ARG A 160 -12.88 -17.81 -1.46
C ARG A 160 -14.22 -18.51 -1.21
N LYS A 161 -15.30 -17.75 -1.00
CA LYS A 161 -16.66 -18.28 -0.82
C LYS A 161 -17.19 -19.02 -2.05
N LEU A 162 -16.82 -18.59 -3.26
CA LEU A 162 -17.20 -19.26 -4.50
C LEU A 162 -16.36 -20.52 -4.75
N GLU A 163 -15.10 -20.53 -4.34
CA GLU A 163 -14.22 -21.71 -4.40
C GLU A 163 -14.67 -22.80 -3.43
N GLU A 164 -15.11 -22.44 -2.23
CA GLU A 164 -15.76 -23.37 -1.29
C GLU A 164 -17.05 -23.98 -1.87
N ARG A 165 -17.79 -23.22 -2.70
CA ARG A 165 -18.96 -23.73 -3.43
C ARG A 165 -18.61 -24.61 -4.64
N LYS A 166 -17.35 -24.65 -5.08
CA LYS A 166 -16.84 -25.59 -6.10
C LYS A 166 -16.36 -26.92 -5.51
N ALA A 167 -16.39 -27.09 -4.18
CA ALA A 167 -16.18 -28.38 -3.53
C ALA A 167 -17.13 -29.54 -3.92
N PRO A 168 -18.37 -29.36 -4.44
CA PRO A 168 -19.19 -30.49 -4.86
C PRO A 168 -18.66 -31.18 -6.13
N ASP A 169 -17.75 -30.56 -6.89
CA ASP A 169 -17.15 -31.16 -8.08
C ASP A 169 -16.25 -32.36 -7.75
N GLN A 170 -15.63 -32.36 -6.57
CA GLN A 170 -14.80 -33.48 -6.12
C GLN A 170 -15.64 -34.69 -5.71
N GLU A 171 -16.82 -34.47 -5.12
CA GLU A 171 -17.75 -35.53 -4.74
C GLU A 171 -18.45 -36.13 -5.97
N ILE A 172 -18.83 -35.29 -6.95
CA ILE A 172 -19.33 -35.74 -8.24
C ILE A 172 -18.27 -36.58 -8.98
N ARG A 173 -17.02 -36.12 -9.06
CA ARG A 173 -15.91 -36.89 -9.67
C ARG A 173 -15.69 -38.24 -9.00
N ARG A 174 -15.75 -38.32 -7.66
CA ARG A 174 -15.64 -39.58 -6.92
C ARG A 174 -16.80 -40.53 -7.22
N THR A 175 -18.00 -40.00 -7.38
CA THR A 175 -19.20 -40.80 -7.67
C THR A 175 -19.17 -41.34 -9.10
N VAL A 176 -18.67 -40.54 -10.06
CA VAL A 176 -18.46 -40.96 -11.44
C VAL A 176 -17.38 -42.05 -11.51
N ALA A 177 -16.23 -41.85 -10.86
CA ALA A 177 -15.14 -42.84 -10.84
C ALA A 177 -15.56 -44.18 -10.19
N ARG A 178 -16.41 -44.15 -9.14
CA ARG A 178 -16.98 -45.37 -8.54
C ARG A 178 -17.92 -46.12 -9.49
N ARG A 179 -18.71 -45.40 -10.29
CA ARG A 179 -19.63 -46.01 -11.26
C ARG A 179 -18.85 -46.63 -12.44
N GLU A 180 -17.81 -45.94 -12.91
CA GLU A 180 -16.92 -46.46 -13.96
C GLU A 180 -16.23 -47.76 -13.52
N ALA A 181 -15.65 -47.81 -12.32
CA ALA A 181 -15.03 -49.03 -11.80
C ALA A 181 -16.02 -50.20 -11.60
N ALA A 182 -17.27 -49.91 -11.24
CA ALA A 182 -18.31 -50.94 -11.10
C ALA A 182 -18.78 -51.49 -12.46
N LEU A 183 -18.81 -50.65 -13.49
CA LEU A 183 -19.12 -51.06 -14.86
C LEU A 183 -18.02 -51.98 -15.42
N ASP A 184 -16.74 -51.66 -15.21
CA ASP A 184 -15.62 -52.49 -15.65
C ASP A 184 -15.59 -53.87 -14.96
N GLY A 185 -15.91 -53.92 -13.67
CA GLY A 185 -16.05 -55.17 -12.94
C GLY A 185 -17.18 -56.07 -13.47
N ASN A 186 -18.33 -55.48 -13.83
CA ASN A 186 -19.46 -56.24 -14.36
C ASN A 186 -19.21 -56.76 -15.78
N ILE A 187 -18.49 -55.97 -16.60
CA ILE A 187 -18.08 -56.37 -17.94
C ILE A 187 -17.06 -57.51 -17.88
N THR A 188 -16.04 -57.42 -17.02
CA THR A 188 -15.02 -58.47 -16.87
C THR A 188 -15.59 -59.78 -16.31
N GLN A 189 -16.55 -59.71 -15.38
CA GLN A 189 -17.24 -60.88 -14.85
C GLN A 189 -18.14 -61.55 -15.92
N GLY A 190 -18.82 -60.75 -16.75
CA GLY A 190 -19.56 -61.25 -17.92
C GLY A 190 -18.64 -61.91 -18.96
N MET A 191 -17.46 -61.33 -19.20
CA MET A 191 -16.45 -61.86 -20.12
C MET A 191 -15.86 -63.19 -19.62
N ALA A 192 -15.62 -63.33 -18.31
CA ALA A 192 -15.15 -64.57 -17.69
C ALA A 192 -16.22 -65.69 -17.72
N MET A 193 -17.49 -65.35 -17.56
CA MET A 193 -18.61 -66.30 -17.69
C MET A 193 -18.75 -66.78 -19.14
N PHE A 194 -18.59 -65.89 -20.13
CA PHE A 194 -18.55 -66.26 -21.54
C PHE A 194 -17.35 -67.16 -21.88
N CYS A 195 -16.17 -66.88 -21.32
CA CYS A 195 -14.97 -67.66 -21.57
C CYS A 195 -15.07 -69.08 -20.98
N SER A 196 -15.73 -69.25 -19.83
CA SER A 196 -15.94 -70.56 -19.19
C SER A 196 -17.00 -71.40 -19.92
N LEU A 197 -18.05 -70.77 -20.47
CA LEU A 197 -19.02 -71.43 -21.36
C LEU A 197 -18.43 -71.82 -22.72
N ALA A 198 -17.52 -71.00 -23.27
CA ALA A 198 -16.76 -71.35 -24.46
C ALA A 198 -15.77 -72.51 -24.19
N CYS A 199 -15.17 -72.55 -23.00
CA CYS A 199 -14.24 -73.60 -22.61
C CYS A 199 -14.93 -74.97 -22.39
N SER A 200 -16.17 -75.01 -21.89
CA SER A 200 -16.92 -76.26 -21.73
C SER A 200 -17.40 -76.85 -23.06
N THR A 201 -17.58 -76.03 -24.08
CA THR A 201 -17.98 -76.45 -25.44
C THR A 201 -16.79 -76.79 -26.35
N ALA A 202 -15.57 -76.36 -26.00
CA ALA A 202 -14.35 -76.55 -26.79
C ALA A 202 -13.70 -77.96 -26.70
N ARG A 203 -14.40 -78.98 -26.17
CA ARG A 203 -13.96 -80.38 -26.33
C ARG A 203 -14.33 -80.99 -27.69
N LEU A 204 -14.68 -80.16 -28.67
CA LEU A 204 -14.75 -80.55 -30.07
C LEU A 204 -14.00 -79.53 -30.94
N ARG A 205 -12.88 -80.04 -31.47
CA ARG A 205 -12.16 -79.70 -32.71
C ARG A 205 -12.86 -78.64 -33.59
N ASP A 206 -12.25 -77.45 -33.69
CA ASP A 206 -11.98 -76.72 -34.95
C ASP A 206 -11.79 -75.22 -34.69
N THR A 207 -10.62 -74.71 -35.05
CA THR A 207 -10.17 -73.31 -34.88
C THR A 207 -10.99 -72.29 -35.70
N GLN A 208 -11.86 -72.74 -36.61
CA GLN A 208 -12.66 -71.86 -37.47
C GLN A 208 -13.95 -71.35 -36.82
N PHE A 209 -14.50 -72.02 -35.80
CA PHE A 209 -15.77 -71.63 -35.18
C PHE A 209 -15.63 -70.43 -34.22
N VAL A 210 -14.46 -70.31 -33.57
CA VAL A 210 -14.16 -69.20 -32.66
C VAL A 210 -14.00 -67.87 -33.42
N GLN A 211 -13.50 -67.94 -34.65
CA GLN A 211 -13.20 -66.75 -35.46
C GLN A 211 -14.46 -66.08 -36.03
N THR A 212 -15.50 -66.86 -36.35
CA THR A 212 -16.78 -66.35 -36.86
C THR A 212 -17.71 -65.82 -35.75
N MET A 213 -17.65 -66.38 -34.54
CA MET A 213 -18.36 -65.85 -33.37
C MET A 213 -17.87 -64.46 -32.96
N PHE A 214 -16.55 -64.22 -33.00
CA PHE A 214 -15.98 -62.91 -32.68
C PHE A 214 -16.27 -61.82 -33.73
N GLN A 215 -16.40 -62.19 -35.01
CA GLN A 215 -16.77 -61.23 -36.06
C GLN A 215 -18.23 -60.77 -36.01
N ASN A 216 -19.16 -61.67 -35.63
CA ASN A 216 -20.59 -61.33 -35.57
C ASN A 216 -20.98 -60.52 -34.32
N ALA A 217 -20.15 -60.50 -33.28
CA ALA A 217 -20.38 -59.73 -32.05
C ALA A 217 -19.94 -58.24 -32.15
N GLY A 218 -19.47 -57.78 -33.32
CA GLY A 218 -19.14 -56.36 -33.54
C GLY A 218 -17.92 -55.85 -32.76
N MET A 219 -17.13 -56.73 -32.14
CA MET A 219 -15.93 -56.37 -31.35
C MET A 219 -14.64 -56.45 -32.17
N ALA A 220 -14.71 -56.00 -33.43
CA ALA A 220 -13.60 -56.11 -34.37
C ALA A 220 -12.37 -55.20 -34.11
N PRO A 221 -12.41 -54.03 -33.42
CA PRO A 221 -11.24 -53.16 -33.43
C PRO A 221 -10.18 -53.53 -32.38
N MET A 222 -10.47 -54.40 -31.39
CA MET A 222 -9.49 -54.74 -30.34
C MET A 222 -8.53 -55.88 -30.70
N LEU A 223 -8.78 -56.62 -31.79
CA LEU A 223 -7.97 -57.80 -32.13
C LEU A 223 -6.70 -57.48 -32.93
N SER A 224 -6.49 -56.22 -33.33
CA SER A 224 -5.34 -55.82 -34.17
C SER A 224 -4.18 -55.20 -33.41
N MET A 225 -4.33 -54.95 -32.10
CA MET A 225 -3.37 -54.12 -31.35
C MET A 225 -2.53 -54.87 -30.33
N LEU A 226 -2.86 -56.13 -30.01
CA LEU A 226 -2.04 -56.96 -29.14
C LEU A 226 -2.01 -58.41 -29.66
N MET A 227 -0.82 -58.80 -30.14
CA MET A 227 -0.16 -60.08 -29.84
C MET A 227 -0.58 -61.27 -30.71
N GLY A 228 0.44 -61.98 -31.23
CA GLY A 228 0.30 -63.06 -32.21
C GLY A 228 -0.21 -64.38 -31.63
N PRO A 229 -0.55 -65.37 -32.47
CA PRO A 229 -1.26 -66.60 -32.07
C PRO A 229 -0.51 -67.47 -31.05
N GLU A 230 0.79 -67.27 -30.85
CA GLU A 230 1.59 -67.99 -29.85
C GLU A 230 1.33 -67.48 -28.41
N GLU A 231 0.91 -66.22 -28.24
CA GLU A 231 0.73 -65.59 -26.92
C GLU A 231 -0.64 -65.85 -26.29
N CYS A 232 -1.62 -66.32 -27.08
CA CYS A 232 -2.91 -66.79 -26.55
C CYS A 232 -2.76 -67.99 -25.62
N SER A 233 -1.76 -68.85 -25.87
CA SER A 233 -1.48 -70.00 -25.01
C SER A 233 -0.87 -69.57 -23.67
N ALA A 234 -0.01 -68.55 -23.68
CA ALA A 234 0.63 -68.00 -22.49
C ALA A 234 -0.37 -67.28 -21.59
N LEU A 235 -1.28 -66.49 -22.17
CA LEU A 235 -2.31 -65.77 -21.39
C LEU A 235 -3.30 -66.73 -20.72
N CYS A 236 -3.66 -67.83 -21.39
CA CYS A 236 -4.49 -68.89 -20.78
C CYS A 236 -3.78 -69.58 -19.60
N ILE A 237 -2.46 -69.77 -19.67
CA ILE A 237 -1.66 -70.37 -18.59
C ILE A 237 -1.49 -69.38 -17.42
N GLU A 238 -1.28 -68.09 -17.69
CA GLU A 238 -1.14 -67.03 -16.68
C GLU A 238 -2.44 -66.83 -15.89
N VAL A 239 -3.58 -66.85 -16.58
CA VAL A 239 -4.92 -66.76 -15.98
C VAL A 239 -5.23 -68.01 -15.15
N GLN A 240 -4.84 -69.21 -15.60
CA GLN A 240 -4.95 -70.43 -14.78
C GLN A 240 -4.07 -70.37 -13.53
N ARG A 241 -2.83 -69.85 -13.61
CA ARG A 241 -1.94 -69.69 -12.45
C ARG A 241 -2.49 -68.70 -11.43
N SER A 242 -3.06 -67.58 -11.88
CA SER A 242 -3.65 -66.56 -11.00
C SER A 242 -4.89 -67.08 -10.27
N LEU A 243 -5.76 -67.83 -10.96
CA LEU A 243 -6.95 -68.46 -10.38
C LEU A 243 -6.60 -69.54 -9.35
N VAL A 244 -5.60 -70.38 -9.61
CA VAL A 244 -5.14 -71.40 -8.64
C VAL A 244 -4.45 -70.75 -7.43
N GLY A 245 -3.73 -69.65 -7.63
CA GLY A 245 -3.12 -68.87 -6.53
C GLY A 245 -4.15 -68.26 -5.57
N SER A 246 -5.29 -67.80 -6.09
CA SER A 246 -6.38 -67.28 -5.24
C SER A 246 -7.18 -68.35 -4.49
N LEU A 247 -7.18 -69.60 -4.98
CA LEU A 247 -7.91 -70.72 -4.39
C LEU A 247 -7.13 -71.50 -3.32
N LEU A 248 -5.79 -71.38 -3.28
CA LEU A 248 -4.94 -71.99 -2.25
C LEU A 248 -4.63 -71.05 -1.06
N ALA A 249 -5.08 -69.79 -1.12
CA ALA A 249 -4.90 -68.79 -0.07
C ALA A 249 -6.19 -68.51 0.75
N GLN A 250 -7.21 -69.38 0.64
CA GLN A 250 -8.40 -69.40 1.50
C GLN A 250 -8.43 -70.67 2.37
#